data_AF-A0A223AQX3-F1
#
_entry.id   AF-A0A223AQX3-F1
#
_cell.length_a   1.000
_cell.length_b   1.000
_cell.length_c   1.000
_cell.angle_alpha   90.00
_cell.angle_beta   90.00
_cell.angle_gamma   90.00
#
_symmetry.space_group_name_H-M   'P 1'
#
loop_
_entity.id
_entity.type
_entity.pdbx_description
1 polymer ?
#
loop_
_entity_poly.entity_id
_entity_poly.type
_entity_poly.pdbx_seq_one_letter_code
_entity_poly.pdbx_strand_id
1 'polypeptide(L)'
;MVLWSMLFVVFTIPNTAHAYSGDYSEVTIVNATMLAVLFMAVYMFTRFLYFAKFNAEKIEMEVSDFEETPEALFRMIFFVYLICFAIVAIGFYGRGYSLFNSTWTQTLDMPQTSIEIMAGKVMVAFSGIGFACLCKKKYLCFVIAFAIYLFCALYSKSRYNLLGFVTPFIIYFLFNKNNKKVAIGVSAGVILVFSVFVFQQIRWLGDITMLPKVGLGEILKRSVDYMRKGGGELGLIKAYYYFVEHNNNFPKFGMALGYMRLTLLFVPASIAKFKPRDFAIDMYKEWKHIDNPRGTMHPTLYGDVFANFGFMCFLTGIVYGILVSFIDELIKATKDPTMRCMKVSMVCTLYILIGRGATYNAIFNYIIGALVLDIIYAVYKIWRRASENTVHQCSK
;
A
#
# COMPACT_ATOMS: atom_id res chain seq x y z
N MET A 1 -1.84 -7.77 -11.93
CA MET A 1 -2.58 -8.77 -11.15
C MET A 1 -2.87 -8.31 -9.72
N VAL A 2 -1.90 -7.78 -8.98
CA VAL A 2 -2.04 -7.37 -7.56
C VAL A 2 -3.26 -6.48 -7.26
N LEU A 3 -3.48 -5.41 -8.04
CA LEU A 3 -4.62 -4.50 -7.85
C LEU A 3 -5.97 -5.24 -7.87
N TRP A 4 -6.15 -6.09 -8.87
CA TRP A 4 -7.39 -6.83 -9.09
C TRP A 4 -7.58 -7.93 -8.05
N SER A 5 -6.51 -8.58 -7.60
CA SER A 5 -6.55 -9.51 -6.47
C SER A 5 -7.00 -8.81 -5.20
N MET A 6 -6.51 -7.60 -4.94
CA MET A 6 -6.94 -6.82 -3.78
C MET A 6 -8.43 -6.46 -3.89
N LEU A 7 -8.90 -5.98 -5.04
CA LEU A 7 -10.30 -5.65 -5.26
C LEU A 7 -11.22 -6.87 -5.19
N PHE A 8 -10.75 -8.04 -5.61
CA PHE A 8 -11.49 -9.27 -5.42
C PHE A 8 -11.77 -9.55 -3.93
N VAL A 9 -10.76 -9.33 -3.08
CA VAL A 9 -10.88 -9.55 -1.63
C VAL A 9 -11.72 -8.46 -0.93
N VAL A 10 -11.51 -7.18 -1.25
CA VAL A 10 -12.18 -6.08 -0.53
C VAL A 10 -13.51 -5.63 -1.13
N PHE A 11 -13.78 -6.02 -2.38
CA PHE A 11 -15.04 -5.71 -3.06
C PHE A 11 -15.79 -6.97 -3.48
N THR A 12 -15.25 -7.81 -4.35
CA THR A 12 -16.04 -8.90 -4.97
C THR A 12 -16.58 -9.91 -3.95
N ILE A 13 -15.73 -10.41 -3.04
CA ILE A 13 -16.16 -11.36 -1.99
C ILE A 13 -17.22 -10.72 -1.07
N PRO A 14 -16.97 -9.54 -0.43
CA PRO A 14 -17.98 -8.87 0.39
C PRO A 14 -19.26 -8.54 -0.37
N ASN A 15 -19.16 -8.07 -1.61
CA ASN A 15 -20.31 -7.66 -2.42
C ASN A 15 -21.22 -8.84 -2.73
N THR A 16 -20.62 -9.98 -3.07
CA THR A 16 -21.36 -11.22 -3.30
C THR A 16 -22.03 -11.68 -2.02
N ALA A 17 -21.32 -11.66 -0.88
CA ALA A 17 -21.88 -12.04 0.41
C ALA A 17 -23.07 -11.14 0.82
N HIS A 18 -22.95 -9.82 0.63
CA HIS A 18 -24.01 -8.87 0.94
C HIS A 18 -25.20 -8.93 -0.01
N ALA A 19 -24.99 -9.34 -1.27
CA ALA A 19 -26.07 -9.61 -2.20
C ALA A 19 -26.98 -10.76 -1.72
N TYR A 20 -26.43 -11.75 -1.02
CA TYR A 20 -27.20 -12.87 -0.46
C TYR A 20 -27.71 -12.65 0.97
N SER A 21 -27.11 -11.74 1.75
CA SER A 21 -27.50 -11.53 3.14
C SER A 21 -28.75 -10.65 3.32
N GLY A 22 -29.08 -9.81 2.33
CA GLY A 22 -30.21 -8.88 2.42
C GLY A 22 -29.97 -7.70 3.36
N ASP A 23 -28.72 -7.45 3.77
CA ASP A 23 -28.37 -6.36 4.70
C ASP A 23 -28.50 -4.95 4.09
N TYR A 24 -28.57 -4.86 2.75
CA TYR A 24 -28.61 -3.63 1.98
C TYR A 24 -29.70 -3.70 0.92
N SER A 25 -30.21 -2.54 0.47
CA SER A 25 -31.21 -2.51 -0.59
C SER A 25 -30.67 -3.13 -1.88
N GLU A 26 -31.50 -3.92 -2.57
CA GLU A 26 -31.13 -4.55 -3.83
C GLU A 26 -30.66 -3.52 -4.86
N VAL A 27 -31.31 -2.35 -4.90
CA VAL A 27 -30.95 -1.24 -5.79
C VAL A 27 -29.53 -0.74 -5.52
N THR A 28 -29.13 -0.58 -4.25
CA THR A 28 -27.76 -0.16 -3.90
C THR A 28 -26.72 -1.19 -4.34
N ILE A 29 -26.98 -2.48 -4.09
CA ILE A 29 -26.08 -3.56 -4.49
C ILE A 29 -25.95 -3.66 -6.01
N VAL A 30 -27.08 -3.59 -6.73
CA VAL A 30 -27.11 -3.62 -8.21
C VAL A 30 -26.35 -2.42 -8.78
N ASN A 31 -26.59 -1.21 -8.28
CA ASN A 31 -25.89 -0.01 -8.74
C ASN A 31 -24.38 -0.08 -8.48
N ALA A 32 -23.98 -0.49 -7.27
CA ALA A 32 -22.57 -0.67 -6.92
C ALA A 32 -21.88 -1.70 -7.83
N THR A 33 -22.58 -2.82 -8.10
CA THR A 33 -22.08 -3.88 -8.98
C THR A 33 -21.97 -3.42 -10.43
N MET A 34 -23.00 -2.74 -10.94
CA MET A 34 -23.03 -2.20 -12.30
C MET A 34 -21.87 -1.21 -12.52
N LEU A 35 -21.66 -0.28 -11.59
CA LEU A 35 -20.56 0.69 -11.67
C LEU A 35 -19.19 0.01 -11.70
N ALA A 36 -18.99 -1.00 -10.86
CA ALA A 36 -17.75 -1.77 -10.85
C ALA A 36 -17.54 -2.54 -12.17
N VAL A 37 -18.58 -3.17 -12.73
CA VAL A 37 -18.52 -3.87 -14.02
C VAL A 37 -18.20 -2.92 -15.17
N LEU A 38 -18.86 -1.76 -15.23
CA LEU A 38 -18.60 -0.74 -16.25
C LEU A 38 -17.17 -0.20 -16.15
N PHE A 39 -16.72 0.12 -14.93
CA PHE A 39 -15.33 0.52 -14.68
C PHE A 39 -14.35 -0.54 -15.21
N MET A 40 -14.59 -1.81 -14.89
CA MET A 40 -13.74 -2.92 -15.33
C MET A 40 -13.75 -3.09 -16.84
N ALA A 41 -14.90 -2.96 -17.50
CA ALA A 41 -15.01 -3.02 -18.95
C ALA A 41 -14.17 -1.93 -19.63
N VAL A 42 -14.28 -0.68 -19.15
CA VAL A 42 -13.51 0.45 -19.66
C VAL A 42 -12.01 0.29 -19.39
N TYR A 43 -11.63 -0.18 -18.20
CA TYR A 43 -10.25 -0.50 -17.87
C TYR A 43 -9.68 -1.58 -18.81
N MET A 44 -10.40 -2.69 -18.99
CA MET A 44 -9.96 -3.80 -19.83
C MET A 44 -9.85 -3.37 -21.29
N PHE A 45 -10.78 -2.56 -21.79
CA PHE A 45 -10.71 -1.98 -23.13
C PHE A 45 -9.45 -1.11 -23.30
N THR A 46 -9.16 -0.24 -22.33
CA THR A 46 -7.94 0.60 -22.35
C THR A 46 -6.68 -0.25 -22.37
N ARG A 47 -6.64 -1.34 -21.58
CA ARG A 47 -5.52 -2.28 -21.55
C ARG A 47 -5.38 -3.08 -22.83
N PHE A 48 -6.50 -3.50 -23.42
CA PHE A 48 -6.51 -4.18 -24.71
C PHE A 48 -5.89 -3.30 -25.79
N LEU A 49 -6.27 -2.02 -25.87
CA LEU A 49 -5.66 -1.07 -26.80
C LEU A 49 -4.15 -0.93 -26.60
N TYR A 50 -3.69 -0.89 -25.34
CA TYR A 50 -2.26 -0.85 -25.03
C TYR A 50 -1.53 -2.10 -25.55
N PHE A 51 -2.00 -3.30 -25.24
CA PHE A 51 -1.36 -4.53 -25.71
C PHE A 51 -1.43 -4.71 -27.23
N ALA A 52 -2.58 -4.42 -27.84
CA ALA A 52 -2.78 -4.56 -29.28
C ALA A 52 -1.94 -3.57 -30.10
N LYS A 53 -1.84 -2.31 -29.65
CA LYS A 53 -1.17 -1.25 -30.42
C LYS A 53 0.34 -1.19 -30.18
N PHE A 54 0.80 -1.45 -28.96
CA PHE A 54 2.21 -1.33 -28.60
C PHE A 54 2.96 -2.68 -28.62
N ASN A 55 2.29 -3.76 -29.03
CA ASN A 55 2.79 -5.15 -28.99
C ASN A 55 3.52 -5.44 -27.68
N ALA A 56 2.93 -4.97 -26.58
CA ALA A 56 3.62 -4.84 -25.32
C ALA A 56 3.92 -6.23 -24.76
N GLU A 57 5.19 -6.59 -24.65
CA GLU A 57 5.61 -7.86 -24.06
C GLU A 57 5.16 -7.97 -22.60
N LYS A 58 4.89 -9.20 -22.17
CA LYS A 58 4.54 -9.49 -20.78
C LYS A 58 5.77 -9.30 -19.90
N ILE A 59 5.61 -8.61 -18.77
CA ILE A 59 6.66 -8.53 -17.76
C ILE A 59 6.77 -9.90 -17.08
N GLU A 60 7.87 -10.58 -17.33
CA GLU A 60 8.25 -11.78 -16.60
C GLU A 60 9.43 -11.44 -15.69
N MET A 61 9.32 -11.81 -14.42
CA MET A 61 10.40 -11.69 -13.45
C MET A 61 10.75 -13.07 -12.97
N GLU A 62 12.03 -13.41 -13.07
CA GLU A 62 12.55 -14.64 -12.52
C GLU A 62 13.27 -14.37 -11.19
N VAL A 63 13.35 -15.40 -10.35
CA VAL A 63 14.06 -15.31 -9.06
C VAL A 63 15.57 -15.14 -9.27
N SER A 64 16.10 -15.67 -10.38
CA SER A 64 17.48 -15.50 -10.85
C SER A 64 17.85 -14.03 -11.03
N ASP A 65 16.92 -13.17 -11.44
CA ASP A 65 17.13 -11.71 -11.55
C ASP A 65 17.60 -11.09 -10.22
N PHE A 66 17.27 -11.71 -9.08
CA PHE A 66 17.70 -11.23 -7.77
C PHE A 66 19.11 -11.69 -7.41
N GLU A 67 19.62 -12.78 -7.98
CA GLU A 67 20.97 -13.27 -7.70
C GLU A 67 22.05 -12.49 -8.48
N GLU A 68 21.72 -11.94 -9.65
CA GLU A 68 22.64 -11.17 -10.53
C GLU A 68 22.97 -9.75 -10.03
N THR A 69 22.43 -9.37 -8.89
CA THR A 69 22.40 -7.98 -8.42
C THR A 69 23.69 -7.56 -7.72
N PRO A 70 24.32 -6.41 -8.10
CA PRO A 70 25.53 -5.94 -7.45
C PRO A 70 25.37 -5.78 -5.95
N GLU A 71 26.24 -6.42 -5.16
CA GLU A 71 26.13 -6.38 -3.70
C GLU A 71 26.25 -4.95 -3.14
N ALA A 72 27.11 -4.12 -3.75
CA ALA A 72 27.33 -2.74 -3.31
C ALA A 72 26.05 -1.88 -3.42
N LEU A 73 25.32 -1.97 -4.54
CA LEU A 73 24.06 -1.25 -4.73
C LEU A 73 23.01 -1.69 -3.70
N PHE A 74 22.89 -3.01 -3.48
CA PHE A 74 21.97 -3.52 -2.49
C PHE A 74 22.33 -3.07 -1.07
N ARG A 75 23.62 -3.07 -0.70
CA ARG A 75 24.09 -2.55 0.59
C ARG A 75 23.75 -1.07 0.75
N MET A 76 23.89 -0.25 -0.30
CA MET A 76 23.51 1.16 -0.25
C MET A 76 22.01 1.36 -0.02
N ILE A 77 21.15 0.62 -0.74
CA ILE A 77 19.70 0.67 -0.55
C ILE A 77 19.32 0.25 0.88
N PHE A 78 19.90 -0.85 1.36
CA PHE A 78 19.66 -1.35 2.71
C PHE A 78 20.15 -0.37 3.78
N PHE A 79 21.30 0.28 3.55
CA PHE A 79 21.84 1.29 4.46
C PHE A 79 20.95 2.52 4.56
N VAL A 80 20.43 3.03 3.43
CA VAL A 80 19.45 4.12 3.44
C VAL A 80 18.19 3.71 4.19
N TYR A 81 17.72 2.48 4.00
CA TYR A 81 16.58 1.94 4.76
C TYR A 81 16.84 1.94 6.28
N LEU A 82 18.04 1.55 6.72
CA LEU A 82 18.45 1.60 8.13
C LEU A 82 18.53 3.03 8.67
N ILE A 83 19.03 3.99 7.89
CA ILE A 83 19.07 5.40 8.29
C ILE A 83 17.64 5.92 8.48
N CYS A 84 16.74 5.66 7.54
CA CYS A 84 15.35 6.07 7.67
C CYS A 84 14.70 5.46 8.93
N PHE A 85 14.97 4.18 9.20
CA PHE A 85 14.54 3.54 10.44
C PHE A 85 15.10 4.23 11.68
N ALA A 86 16.41 4.50 11.73
CA ALA A 86 17.05 5.16 12.86
C ALA A 86 16.46 6.55 13.12
N ILE A 87 16.21 7.35 12.08
CA ILE A 87 15.56 8.67 12.22
C ILE A 87 14.19 8.53 12.90
N VAL A 88 13.35 7.60 12.42
CA VAL A 88 12.01 7.38 12.97
C VAL A 88 12.07 6.84 14.41
N ALA A 89 12.96 5.87 14.67
CA ALA A 89 13.09 5.25 15.98
C ALA A 89 13.65 6.23 17.03
N ILE A 90 14.73 6.97 16.70
CA ILE A 90 15.30 7.99 17.58
C ILE A 90 14.27 9.08 17.86
N GLY A 91 13.53 9.52 16.85
CA GLY A 91 12.45 10.49 17.05
C GLY A 91 11.36 9.96 18.00
N PHE A 92 10.94 8.72 17.83
CA PHE A 92 9.94 8.09 18.68
C PHE A 92 10.39 7.96 20.14
N TYR A 93 11.55 7.34 20.37
CA TYR A 93 12.06 7.12 21.74
C TYR A 93 12.56 8.41 22.39
N GLY A 94 13.16 9.33 21.63
CA GLY A 94 13.66 10.61 22.13
C GLY A 94 12.57 11.52 22.69
N ARG A 95 11.31 11.32 22.29
CA ARG A 95 10.14 12.03 22.84
C ARG A 95 9.47 11.28 24.00
N GLY A 96 10.09 10.22 24.53
CA GLY A 96 9.59 9.47 25.69
C GLY A 96 8.51 8.43 25.37
N TYR A 97 8.25 8.15 24.10
CA TYR A 97 7.31 7.08 23.72
C TYR A 97 7.98 5.70 23.81
N SER A 98 7.16 4.69 24.08
CA SER A 98 7.58 3.29 24.16
C SER A 98 6.59 2.43 23.40
N LEU A 99 7.08 1.40 22.69
CA LEU A 99 6.25 0.51 21.87
C LEU A 99 5.12 -0.15 22.67
N PHE A 100 5.37 -0.43 23.95
CA PHE A 100 4.44 -1.18 24.81
C PHE A 100 3.55 -0.27 25.67
N ASN A 101 4.03 0.92 26.02
CA ASN A 101 3.30 1.82 26.94
C ASN A 101 2.58 2.97 26.22
N SER A 102 2.96 3.28 24.98
CA SER A 102 2.31 4.36 24.24
C SER A 102 1.01 3.89 23.63
N THR A 103 -0.07 4.63 23.83
CA THR A 103 -1.37 4.36 23.21
C THR A 103 -1.35 4.75 21.73
N TRP A 104 -2.32 4.25 20.95
CA TRP A 104 -2.42 4.61 19.53
C TRP A 104 -2.66 6.11 19.32
N THR A 105 -3.51 6.71 20.14
CA THR A 105 -3.83 8.14 20.08
C THR A 105 -2.57 8.98 20.33
N GLN A 106 -1.76 8.59 21.32
CA GLN A 106 -0.47 9.22 21.60
C GLN A 106 0.49 9.16 20.41
N THR A 107 0.59 8.01 19.72
CA THR A 107 1.48 7.91 18.56
C THR A 107 0.96 8.66 17.34
N LEU A 108 -0.35 8.75 17.15
CA LEU A 108 -0.93 9.64 16.16
C LEU A 108 -0.62 11.11 16.48
N ASP A 109 -0.84 11.52 17.73
CA ASP A 109 -0.69 12.89 18.22
C ASP A 109 0.76 13.33 18.35
N MET A 110 1.70 12.41 18.16
CA MET A 110 3.12 12.69 18.19
C MET A 110 3.50 13.75 17.16
N PRO A 111 4.07 14.89 17.59
CA PRO A 111 4.56 15.91 16.65
C PRO A 111 5.80 15.38 15.93
N GLN A 112 5.67 15.16 14.61
CA GLN A 112 6.75 14.70 13.76
C GLN A 112 7.38 15.86 12.98
N THR A 113 8.70 15.82 12.81
CA THR A 113 9.41 16.71 11.89
C THR A 113 9.19 16.28 10.44
N SER A 114 9.37 17.20 9.49
CA SER A 114 9.27 16.89 8.05
C SER A 114 10.22 15.77 7.63
N ILE A 115 11.39 15.67 8.28
CA ILE A 115 12.40 14.62 8.00
C ILE A 115 11.89 13.26 8.47
N GLU A 116 11.30 13.17 9.65
CA GLU A 116 10.71 11.92 10.17
C GLU A 116 9.53 11.45 9.32
N ILE A 117 8.69 12.38 8.86
CA ILE A 117 7.59 12.06 7.94
C ILE A 117 8.15 11.48 6.64
N MET A 118 9.15 12.14 6.05
CA MET A 118 9.78 11.70 4.81
C MET A 118 10.46 10.33 4.97
N ALA A 119 11.23 10.14 6.05
CA ALA A 119 11.87 8.87 6.38
C ALA A 119 10.83 7.75 6.52
N GLY A 120 9.72 8.02 7.22
CA GLY A 120 8.59 7.10 7.33
C GLY A 120 8.01 6.73 5.97
N LYS A 121 7.81 7.70 5.06
CA LYS A 121 7.32 7.42 3.69
C LYS A 121 8.28 6.56 2.88
N VAL A 122 9.59 6.81 2.98
CA VAL A 122 10.62 6.01 2.31
C VAL A 122 10.64 4.58 2.83
N MET A 123 10.52 4.38 4.14
CA MET A 123 10.43 3.04 4.73
C MET A 123 9.23 2.26 4.20
N VAL A 124 8.07 2.91 4.10
CA VAL A 124 6.84 2.31 3.56
C VAL A 124 7.03 1.95 2.08
N ALA A 125 7.65 2.83 1.31
CA ALA A 125 7.93 2.57 -0.09
C ALA A 125 8.88 1.36 -0.24
N PHE A 126 9.92 1.27 0.59
CA PHE A 126 10.88 0.16 0.56
C PHE A 126 10.39 -1.11 1.26
N SER A 127 9.07 -1.25 1.43
CA SER A 127 8.42 -2.33 2.17
C SER A 127 8.78 -3.75 1.71
N GLY A 128 9.13 -3.96 0.43
CA GLY A 128 9.59 -5.29 -0.03
C GLY A 128 11.10 -5.47 -0.08
N ILE A 129 11.90 -4.62 0.58
CA ILE A 129 13.34 -4.88 0.71
C ILE A 129 13.61 -6.23 1.39
N GLY A 130 12.75 -6.68 2.30
CA GLY A 130 12.88 -8.00 2.92
C GLY A 130 12.72 -9.14 1.91
N PHE A 131 11.86 -8.98 0.90
CA PHE A 131 11.74 -9.96 -0.17
C PHE A 131 13.01 -10.02 -1.03
N ALA A 132 13.61 -8.86 -1.33
CA ALA A 132 14.91 -8.81 -1.98
C ALA A 132 16.01 -9.47 -1.13
N CYS A 133 16.01 -9.28 0.20
CA CYS A 133 16.93 -9.99 1.11
C CYS A 133 16.76 -11.51 1.03
N LEU A 134 15.52 -12.01 1.01
CA LEU A 134 15.23 -13.45 0.94
C LEU A 134 15.70 -14.05 -0.39
N CYS A 135 15.41 -13.39 -1.51
CA CYS A 135 15.82 -13.87 -2.83
C CYS A 135 17.35 -13.92 -2.97
N LYS A 136 18.07 -12.93 -2.41
CA LYS A 136 19.54 -12.93 -2.31
C LYS A 136 20.12 -13.90 -1.28
N LYS A 137 19.28 -14.67 -0.56
CA LYS A 137 19.69 -15.56 0.55
C LYS A 137 20.47 -14.84 1.67
N LYS A 138 20.27 -13.52 1.83
CA LYS A 138 20.87 -12.72 2.91
C LYS A 138 19.95 -12.73 4.14
N TYR A 139 19.90 -13.88 4.82
CA TYR A 139 18.97 -14.12 5.92
C TYR A 139 19.09 -13.13 7.08
N LEU A 140 20.30 -12.67 7.42
CA LEU A 140 20.49 -11.66 8.46
C LEU A 140 19.81 -10.33 8.09
N CYS A 141 20.01 -9.83 6.87
CA CYS A 141 19.35 -8.63 6.37
C CYS A 141 17.83 -8.81 6.32
N PHE A 142 17.34 -10.02 6.02
CA PHE A 142 15.92 -10.35 6.07
C PHE A 142 15.37 -10.26 7.50
N VAL A 143 16.06 -10.85 8.49
CA VAL A 143 15.63 -10.79 9.91
C VAL A 143 15.63 -9.35 10.42
N ILE A 144 16.64 -8.55 10.07
CA ILE A 144 16.69 -7.13 10.43
C ILE A 144 15.52 -6.38 9.78
N ALA A 145 15.28 -6.58 8.48
CA ALA A 145 14.15 -5.96 7.79
C ALA A 145 12.82 -6.35 8.45
N PHE A 146 12.64 -7.63 8.77
CA PHE A 146 11.45 -8.15 9.46
C PHE A 146 11.27 -7.51 10.85
N ALA A 147 12.33 -7.38 11.64
CA ALA A 147 12.28 -6.70 12.94
C ALA A 147 11.88 -5.22 12.79
N ILE A 148 12.39 -4.53 11.76
CA ILE A 148 11.98 -3.16 11.45
C ILE A 148 10.50 -3.10 11.04
N TYR A 149 9.97 -4.06 10.27
CA TYR A 149 8.54 -4.11 9.97
C TYR A 149 7.69 -4.33 11.21
N LEU A 150 8.10 -5.22 12.10
CA LEU A 150 7.43 -5.41 13.39
C LEU A 150 7.44 -4.11 14.20
N PHE A 151 8.58 -3.42 14.25
CA PHE A 151 8.67 -2.09 14.85
C PHE A 151 7.67 -1.14 14.20
N CYS A 152 7.66 -1.00 12.87
CA CYS A 152 6.75 -0.11 12.16
C CYS A 152 5.28 -0.47 12.37
N ALA A 153 4.96 -1.76 12.46
CA ALA A 153 3.62 -2.24 12.73
C ALA A 153 3.18 -1.86 14.16
N LEU A 154 4.06 -1.98 15.16
CA LEU A 154 3.79 -1.61 16.55
C LEU A 154 3.82 -0.09 16.77
N TYR A 155 4.73 0.62 16.10
CA TYR A 155 4.88 2.07 16.13
C TYR A 155 3.66 2.74 15.50
N SER A 156 3.40 2.49 14.22
CA SER A 156 2.27 3.12 13.54
C SER A 156 0.92 2.61 14.07
N LYS A 157 0.94 1.46 14.76
CA LYS A 157 -0.20 0.58 15.07
C LYS A 157 -1.14 0.44 13.87
N SER A 158 -0.59 0.55 12.66
CA SER A 158 -1.37 0.70 11.45
C SER A 158 -1.06 -0.46 10.52
N ARG A 159 -2.15 -1.11 10.11
CA ARG A 159 -2.18 -2.38 9.39
C ARG A 159 -1.53 -2.29 8.00
N TYR A 160 -1.39 -1.08 7.47
CA TYR A 160 -0.89 -0.80 6.13
C TYR A 160 0.56 -1.25 5.89
N ASN A 161 1.41 -1.17 6.91
CA ASN A 161 2.83 -1.49 6.80
C ASN A 161 3.08 -2.99 6.62
N LEU A 162 2.21 -3.82 7.18
CA LEU A 162 2.30 -5.28 7.10
C LEU A 162 1.97 -5.78 5.68
N LEU A 163 1.00 -5.16 5.02
CA LEU A 163 0.60 -5.56 3.66
C LEU A 163 1.71 -5.33 2.63
N GLY A 164 2.40 -4.18 2.69
CA GLY A 164 3.51 -3.87 1.78
C GLY A 164 4.69 -4.84 1.90
N PHE A 165 4.97 -5.32 3.13
CA PHE A 165 6.02 -6.31 3.36
C PHE A 165 5.69 -7.67 2.79
N VAL A 166 4.45 -8.12 2.95
CA VAL A 166 4.09 -9.54 2.73
C VAL A 166 3.73 -9.83 1.27
N THR A 167 3.21 -8.81 0.60
CA THR A 167 2.72 -8.94 -0.78
C THR A 167 3.77 -9.44 -1.77
N PRO A 168 5.02 -8.95 -1.75
CA PRO A 168 6.09 -9.50 -2.58
C PRO A 168 6.32 -11.01 -2.36
N PHE A 169 6.18 -11.50 -1.12
CA PHE A 169 6.28 -12.94 -0.83
C PHE A 169 5.10 -13.72 -1.38
N ILE A 170 3.87 -13.21 -1.23
CA ILE A 170 2.66 -13.85 -1.80
C ILE A 170 2.80 -13.99 -3.31
N ILE A 171 3.27 -12.94 -3.98
CA ILE A 171 3.49 -12.93 -5.43
C ILE A 171 4.57 -13.95 -5.82
N TYR A 172 5.71 -13.96 -5.14
CA TYR A 172 6.78 -14.93 -5.39
C TYR A 172 6.32 -16.38 -5.31
N PHE A 173 5.51 -16.69 -4.30
CA PHE A 173 5.00 -18.04 -4.12
C PHE A 173 3.90 -18.38 -5.12
N LEU A 174 3.01 -17.44 -5.47
CA LEU A 174 1.94 -17.62 -6.46
C LEU A 174 2.47 -17.87 -7.88
N PHE A 175 3.56 -17.21 -8.27
CA PHE A 175 4.16 -17.38 -9.60
C PHE A 175 5.27 -18.44 -9.64
N ASN A 176 5.45 -19.18 -8.54
CA ASN A 176 6.38 -20.30 -8.54
C ASN A 176 5.79 -21.47 -9.35
N LYS A 177 6.59 -22.09 -10.23
CA LYS A 177 6.18 -23.29 -10.97
C LYS A 177 5.86 -24.50 -10.07
N ASN A 178 6.29 -24.47 -8.81
CA ASN A 178 6.08 -25.55 -7.85
C ASN A 178 4.78 -25.36 -7.05
N ASN A 179 3.80 -26.25 -7.25
CA ASN A 179 2.49 -26.25 -6.58
C ASN A 179 2.56 -26.24 -5.04
N LYS A 180 3.59 -26.87 -4.42
CA LYS A 180 3.76 -26.81 -2.95
C LYS A 180 4.11 -25.40 -2.49
N LYS A 181 4.97 -24.71 -3.24
CA LYS A 181 5.36 -23.32 -2.95
C LYS A 181 4.17 -22.37 -3.14
N VAL A 182 3.34 -22.61 -4.16
CA VAL A 182 2.07 -21.89 -4.38
C VAL A 182 1.12 -22.07 -3.19
N ALA A 183 0.90 -23.31 -2.75
CA ALA A 183 0.04 -23.59 -1.59
C ALA A 183 0.54 -22.91 -0.30
N ILE A 184 1.86 -22.90 -0.06
CA ILE A 184 2.48 -22.18 1.07
C ILE A 184 2.23 -20.67 0.94
N GLY A 185 2.38 -20.10 -0.25
CA GLY A 185 2.12 -18.68 -0.52
C GLY A 185 0.68 -18.26 -0.24
N VAL A 186 -0.28 -19.04 -0.74
CA VAL A 186 -1.71 -18.83 -0.49
C VAL A 186 -2.01 -18.94 1.00
N SER A 187 -1.51 -19.99 1.66
CA SER A 187 -1.72 -20.21 3.10
C SER A 187 -1.11 -19.09 3.94
N ALA A 188 0.11 -18.65 3.61
CA ALA A 188 0.77 -17.53 4.27
C ALA A 188 0.00 -16.22 4.06
N GLY A 189 -0.54 -15.99 2.87
CA GLY A 189 -1.41 -14.84 2.58
C GLY A 189 -2.68 -14.83 3.42
N VAL A 190 -3.37 -15.98 3.54
CA VAL A 190 -4.58 -16.12 4.39
C VAL A 190 -4.24 -15.89 5.86
N ILE A 191 -3.18 -16.53 6.36
CA ILE A 191 -2.70 -16.34 7.74
C ILE A 191 -2.36 -14.87 7.99
N LEU A 192 -1.81 -14.17 7.00
CA LEU A 192 -1.52 -12.75 7.12
C LEU A 192 -2.77 -11.89 7.23
N VAL A 193 -3.73 -12.09 6.32
CA VAL A 193 -4.99 -11.35 6.36
C VAL A 193 -5.65 -11.56 7.72
N PHE A 194 -5.64 -12.79 8.23
CA PHE A 194 -6.12 -13.11 9.57
C PHE A 194 -5.30 -12.44 10.70
N SER A 195 -3.97 -12.46 10.62
CA SER A 195 -3.11 -11.85 11.64
C SER A 195 -3.33 -10.33 11.74
N VAL A 196 -3.66 -9.66 10.63
CA VAL A 196 -4.04 -8.24 10.63
C VAL A 196 -5.29 -7.98 11.49
N PHE A 197 -6.28 -8.89 11.50
CA PHE A 197 -7.45 -8.78 12.37
C PHE A 197 -7.10 -9.07 13.84
N VAL A 198 -6.22 -10.02 14.10
CA VAL A 198 -5.71 -10.31 15.45
C VAL A 198 -4.94 -9.12 16.01
N PHE A 199 -4.03 -8.53 15.23
CA PHE A 199 -3.31 -7.31 15.59
C PHE A 199 -4.25 -6.13 15.85
N GLN A 200 -5.37 -6.03 15.11
CA GLN A 200 -6.38 -5.01 15.36
C GLN A 200 -7.03 -5.17 16.74
N GLN A 201 -7.36 -6.40 17.16
CA GLN A 201 -7.92 -6.64 18.49
C GLN A 201 -6.90 -6.33 19.58
N ILE A 202 -5.64 -6.75 19.40
CA ILE A 202 -4.54 -6.43 20.32
C ILE A 202 -4.39 -4.90 20.45
N ARG A 203 -4.48 -4.17 19.35
CA ARG A 203 -4.44 -2.71 19.36
C ARG A 203 -5.59 -2.09 20.16
N TRP A 204 -6.81 -2.63 20.03
CA TRP A 204 -7.98 -2.13 20.76
C TRP A 204 -7.94 -2.40 22.25
N LEU A 205 -7.08 -3.32 22.71
CA LEU A 205 -6.79 -3.46 24.14
C LEU A 205 -6.07 -2.23 24.72
N GLY A 206 -5.47 -1.38 23.87
CA GLY A 206 -4.76 -0.16 24.28
C GLY A 206 -3.37 -0.42 24.85
N ASP A 207 -3.24 -1.47 25.68
CA ASP A 207 -2.03 -1.91 26.37
C ASP A 207 -1.81 -3.43 26.19
N ILE A 208 -0.60 -3.82 25.78
CA ILE A 208 -0.24 -5.23 25.57
C ILE A 208 -0.20 -6.02 26.88
N THR A 209 -0.06 -5.36 28.04
CA THR A 209 -0.08 -6.02 29.36
C THR A 209 -1.46 -6.58 29.70
N MET A 210 -2.50 -6.17 28.97
CA MET A 210 -3.86 -6.71 29.07
C MET A 210 -4.04 -8.03 28.31
N LEU A 211 -3.09 -8.41 27.47
CA LEU A 211 -3.15 -9.59 26.60
C LEU A 211 -3.23 -10.92 27.39
N PRO A 212 -2.48 -11.12 28.49
CA PRO A 212 -2.64 -12.28 29.37
C PRO A 212 -3.98 -12.30 30.11
N LYS A 213 -4.55 -11.11 30.41
CA LYS A 213 -5.83 -10.98 31.14
C LYS A 213 -7.04 -11.30 30.26
N VAL A 214 -6.99 -10.91 28.99
CA VAL A 214 -8.06 -11.18 28.01
C VAL A 214 -7.95 -12.61 27.45
N GLY A 215 -6.73 -13.12 27.29
CA GLY A 215 -6.47 -14.45 26.76
C GLY A 215 -6.53 -14.53 25.22
N LEU A 216 -5.68 -15.35 24.62
CA LEU A 216 -5.57 -15.49 23.17
C LEU A 216 -6.86 -16.03 22.52
N GLY A 217 -7.58 -16.93 23.21
CA GLY A 217 -8.84 -17.49 22.71
C GLY A 217 -9.92 -16.43 22.48
N GLU A 218 -10.06 -15.48 23.41
CA GLU A 218 -11.02 -14.38 23.31
C GLU A 218 -10.60 -13.36 22.23
N ILE A 219 -9.29 -13.09 22.08
CA ILE A 219 -8.77 -12.25 21.00
C ILE A 219 -9.07 -12.85 19.63
N LEU A 220 -8.88 -14.17 19.46
CA LEU A 220 -9.21 -14.87 18.23
C LEU A 220 -10.72 -14.84 17.96
N LYS A 221 -11.54 -15.11 18.96
CA LYS A 221 -13.01 -15.02 18.86
C LYS A 221 -13.46 -13.62 18.44
N ARG A 222 -12.98 -12.57 19.10
CA ARG A 222 -13.26 -11.17 18.73
C ARG A 222 -12.80 -10.84 17.32
N SER A 223 -11.66 -11.39 16.88
CA SER A 223 -11.17 -11.19 15.51
C SER A 223 -12.11 -11.81 14.48
N VAL A 224 -12.58 -13.04 14.73
CA VAL A 224 -13.56 -13.73 13.88
C VAL A 224 -14.91 -13.02 13.88
N ASP A 225 -15.42 -12.64 15.06
CA ASP A 225 -16.68 -11.89 15.18
C ASP A 225 -16.60 -10.52 14.51
N TYR A 226 -15.45 -9.85 14.60
CA TYR A 226 -15.21 -8.58 13.93
C TYR A 226 -15.17 -8.73 12.41
N MET A 227 -14.54 -9.78 11.88
CA MET A 227 -14.60 -10.10 10.45
C MET A 227 -16.03 -10.43 10.02
N ARG A 228 -16.76 -11.24 10.80
CA ARG A 228 -18.14 -11.64 10.52
C ARG A 228 -19.10 -10.46 10.49
N LYS A 229 -18.91 -9.47 11.37
CA LYS A 229 -19.68 -8.20 11.35
C LYS A 229 -19.29 -7.27 10.20
N GLY A 230 -18.40 -7.69 9.29
CA GLY A 230 -17.90 -6.86 8.20
C GLY A 230 -17.09 -5.68 8.73
N GLY A 231 -16.27 -5.92 9.75
CA GLY A 231 -15.31 -4.96 10.30
C GLY A 231 -13.98 -4.97 9.55
N GLY A 232 -13.18 -3.91 9.70
CA GLY A 232 -11.84 -3.83 9.13
C GLY A 232 -11.84 -3.61 7.62
N GLU A 233 -11.02 -4.35 6.88
CA GLU A 233 -10.88 -4.19 5.42
C GLU A 233 -12.12 -4.65 4.64
N LEU A 234 -12.87 -5.61 5.18
CA LEU A 234 -14.14 -6.08 4.61
C LEU A 234 -15.28 -5.07 4.87
N GLY A 235 -15.09 -4.12 5.78
CA GLY A 235 -16.06 -3.06 6.08
C GLY A 235 -15.94 -1.83 5.19
N LEU A 236 -14.90 -1.75 4.35
CA LEU A 236 -14.69 -0.60 3.46
C LEU A 236 -15.82 -0.48 2.42
N ILE A 237 -16.38 -1.61 1.99
CA ILE A 237 -17.49 -1.65 1.05
C ILE A 237 -18.77 -0.99 1.60
N LYS A 238 -18.94 -0.97 2.93
CA LYS A 238 -20.13 -0.37 3.56
C LYS A 238 -20.19 1.14 3.34
N ALA A 239 -19.04 1.81 3.40
CA ALA A 239 -18.95 3.23 3.08
C ALA A 239 -19.24 3.47 1.59
N TYR A 240 -18.82 2.56 0.70
CA TYR A 240 -19.19 2.65 -0.71
C TYR A 240 -20.70 2.54 -0.92
N TYR A 241 -21.37 1.55 -0.31
CA TYR A 241 -22.82 1.41 -0.38
C TYR A 241 -23.55 2.64 0.15
N TYR A 242 -23.10 3.19 1.27
CA TYR A 242 -23.66 4.42 1.80
C TYR A 242 -23.59 5.58 0.80
N PHE A 243 -22.46 5.72 0.09
CA PHE A 243 -22.34 6.75 -0.93
C PHE A 243 -23.27 6.51 -2.11
N VAL A 244 -23.41 5.26 -2.58
CA VAL A 244 -24.31 4.89 -3.67
C VAL A 244 -25.78 5.12 -3.30
N GLU A 245 -26.17 4.70 -2.10
CA GLU A 245 -27.55 4.82 -1.59
C GLU A 245 -28.02 6.28 -1.52
N HIS A 246 -27.12 7.18 -1.13
CA HIS A 246 -27.39 8.62 -1.06
C HIS A 246 -27.06 9.35 -2.37
N ASN A 247 -26.79 8.61 -3.46
CA ASN A 247 -26.45 9.15 -4.76
C ASN A 247 -25.34 10.22 -4.73
N ASN A 248 -24.33 10.01 -3.88
CA ASN A 248 -23.21 10.93 -3.71
C ASN A 248 -23.60 12.36 -3.27
N ASN A 249 -24.81 12.55 -2.73
CA ASN A 249 -25.35 13.86 -2.39
C ASN A 249 -24.84 14.35 -1.03
N PHE A 250 -23.53 14.58 -0.96
CA PHE A 250 -22.86 15.08 0.22
C PHE A 250 -22.03 16.33 -0.11
N PRO A 251 -21.78 17.21 0.86
CA PRO A 251 -20.89 18.35 0.66
C PRO A 251 -19.53 17.91 0.11
N LYS A 252 -19.07 18.54 -0.98
CA LYS A 252 -17.78 18.32 -1.66
C LYS A 252 -17.62 17.02 -2.46
N PHE A 253 -18.59 16.12 -2.42
CA PHE A 253 -18.57 14.93 -3.27
C PHE A 253 -18.87 15.30 -4.72
N GLY A 254 -18.38 14.51 -5.68
CA GLY A 254 -18.53 14.78 -7.12
C GLY A 254 -17.63 15.91 -7.68
N MET A 255 -16.82 16.56 -6.83
CA MET A 255 -15.95 17.68 -7.23
C MET A 255 -14.51 17.24 -7.60
N ALA A 256 -14.25 15.94 -7.71
CA ALA A 256 -12.94 15.39 -8.02
C ALA A 256 -11.78 15.87 -7.11
N LEU A 257 -12.05 16.26 -5.87
CA LEU A 257 -11.06 16.89 -4.98
C LEU A 257 -9.83 16.01 -4.72
N GLY A 258 -10.01 14.69 -4.61
CA GLY A 258 -8.90 13.75 -4.46
C GLY A 258 -7.95 13.78 -5.66
N TYR A 259 -8.50 13.90 -6.86
CA TYR A 259 -7.75 13.96 -8.12
C TYR A 259 -7.15 15.33 -8.38
N MET A 260 -7.84 16.41 -8.03
CA MET A 260 -7.27 17.77 -8.03
C MET A 260 -6.08 17.87 -7.07
N ARG A 261 -6.18 17.26 -5.88
CA ARG A 261 -5.06 17.23 -4.94
C ARG A 261 -3.90 16.39 -5.49
N LEU A 262 -4.19 15.32 -6.23
CA LEU A 262 -3.20 14.47 -6.90
C LEU A 262 -2.45 15.22 -8.01
N THR A 263 -3.11 16.06 -8.81
CA THR A 263 -2.41 16.88 -9.83
C THR A 263 -1.49 17.91 -9.18
N LEU A 264 -1.83 18.37 -7.98
CA LEU A 264 -1.04 19.30 -7.16
C LEU A 264 -0.06 18.60 -6.21
N LEU A 265 0.32 17.35 -6.48
CA LEU A 265 1.11 16.50 -5.58
C LEU A 265 2.36 17.22 -5.04
N PHE A 266 3.17 17.76 -5.96
CA PHE A 266 4.46 18.40 -5.67
C PHE A 266 4.32 19.82 -5.13
N VAL A 267 3.12 20.40 -5.13
CA VAL A 267 2.89 21.75 -4.62
C VAL A 267 2.58 21.66 -3.13
N PRO A 268 3.42 22.24 -2.25
CA PRO A 268 3.15 22.27 -0.82
C PRO A 268 1.86 23.02 -0.51
N ALA A 269 1.07 22.50 0.43
CA ALA A 269 -0.17 23.16 0.86
C ALA A 269 0.09 24.53 1.53
N SER A 270 1.30 24.76 2.04
CA SER A 270 1.73 26.07 2.57
C SER A 270 1.78 27.17 1.50
N ILE A 271 2.08 26.79 0.25
CA ILE A 271 2.21 27.71 -0.89
C ILE A 271 0.89 27.79 -1.65
N ALA A 272 0.26 26.64 -1.93
CA ALA A 272 -1.02 26.57 -2.60
C ALA A 272 -2.17 26.42 -1.59
N LYS A 273 -2.67 27.54 -1.06
CA LYS A 273 -3.88 27.55 -0.21
C LYS A 273 -5.12 27.02 -0.92
N PHE A 274 -5.12 27.01 -2.26
CA PHE A 274 -6.17 26.41 -3.09
C PHE A 274 -6.07 24.87 -3.21
N LYS A 275 -4.97 24.25 -2.76
CA LYS A 275 -4.82 22.80 -2.75
C LYS A 275 -5.91 22.21 -1.85
N PRO A 276 -6.85 21.41 -2.38
CA PRO A 276 -7.93 20.85 -1.58
C PRO A 276 -7.38 20.02 -0.43
N ARG A 277 -8.07 19.96 0.71
CA ARG A 277 -7.71 19.03 1.80
C ARG A 277 -7.78 17.57 1.33
N ASP A 278 -7.19 16.64 2.07
CA ASP A 278 -7.26 15.22 1.72
C ASP A 278 -8.73 14.76 1.72
N PHE A 279 -9.23 14.34 0.56
CA PHE A 279 -10.63 13.97 0.36
C PHE A 279 -11.03 12.75 1.20
N ALA A 280 -10.07 11.91 1.60
CA ALA A 280 -10.33 10.81 2.54
C ALA A 280 -10.85 11.30 3.91
N ILE A 281 -10.54 12.54 4.30
CA ILE A 281 -11.04 13.19 5.52
C ILE A 281 -12.49 13.65 5.30
N ASP A 282 -12.81 14.20 4.13
CA ASP A 282 -14.19 14.56 3.77
C ASP A 282 -15.08 13.31 3.75
N MET A 283 -14.63 12.21 3.13
CA MET A 283 -15.36 10.93 3.17
C MET A 283 -15.53 10.37 4.60
N TYR A 284 -14.52 10.52 5.45
CA TYR A 284 -14.61 10.11 6.86
C TYR A 284 -15.62 10.93 7.63
N LYS A 285 -15.61 12.26 7.44
CA LYS A 285 -16.56 13.18 8.07
C LYS A 285 -17.99 12.80 7.74
N GLU A 286 -18.29 12.50 6.48
CA GLU A 286 -19.65 12.12 6.09
C GLU A 286 -20.04 10.73 6.58
N TRP A 287 -19.13 9.76 6.56
CA TRP A 287 -19.44 8.39 7.02
C TRP A 287 -19.56 8.25 8.54
N LYS A 288 -18.79 9.04 9.31
CA LYS A 288 -18.77 8.97 10.79
C LYS A 288 -19.47 10.13 11.46
N HIS A 289 -19.90 11.14 10.72
CA HIS A 289 -20.43 12.40 11.23
C HIS A 289 -19.49 13.10 12.23
N ILE A 290 -18.17 12.88 12.06
CA ILE A 290 -17.12 13.42 12.93
C ILE A 290 -16.07 14.09 12.04
N ASP A 291 -15.91 15.41 12.16
CA ASP A 291 -14.84 16.14 11.47
C ASP A 291 -13.53 16.00 12.25
N ASN A 292 -12.84 14.88 12.01
CA ASN A 292 -11.53 14.63 12.58
C ASN A 292 -10.48 14.72 11.45
N PRO A 293 -9.54 15.67 11.48
CA PRO A 293 -8.50 15.80 10.45
C PRO A 293 -7.55 14.59 10.37
N ARG A 294 -7.59 13.69 11.34
CA ARG A 294 -6.80 12.44 11.40
C ARG A 294 -7.65 11.21 11.04
N GLY A 295 -8.96 11.36 10.97
CA GLY A 295 -9.87 10.31 10.52
C GLY A 295 -9.87 10.26 9.00
N THR A 296 -9.58 9.08 8.43
CA THR A 296 -9.64 8.86 6.98
C THR A 296 -10.52 7.66 6.65
N MET A 297 -11.25 7.76 5.55
CA MET A 297 -12.08 6.69 5.01
C MET A 297 -11.60 6.32 3.61
N HIS A 298 -11.54 5.02 3.33
CA HIS A 298 -11.04 4.47 2.09
C HIS A 298 -12.05 3.44 1.58
N PRO A 299 -13.08 3.86 0.83
CA PRO A 299 -14.24 3.03 0.50
C PRO A 299 -13.98 2.06 -0.67
N THR A 300 -12.82 1.40 -0.71
CA THR A 300 -12.30 0.67 -1.89
C THR A 300 -11.99 1.61 -3.07
N LEU A 301 -11.35 1.08 -4.12
CA LEU A 301 -11.14 1.85 -5.36
C LEU A 301 -12.46 2.36 -5.94
N TYR A 302 -13.46 1.50 -6.04
CA TYR A 302 -14.76 1.83 -6.65
C TYR A 302 -15.49 2.92 -5.88
N GLY A 303 -15.47 2.86 -4.55
CA GLY A 303 -16.06 3.91 -3.74
C GLY A 303 -15.28 5.23 -3.80
N ASP A 304 -13.96 5.20 -3.93
CA ASP A 304 -13.14 6.42 -4.01
C ASP A 304 -13.41 7.15 -5.33
N VAL A 305 -13.47 6.41 -6.45
CA VAL A 305 -13.83 7.00 -7.76
C VAL A 305 -15.28 7.47 -7.78
N PHE A 306 -16.20 6.72 -7.17
CA PHE A 306 -17.61 7.13 -7.08
C PHE A 306 -17.77 8.39 -6.22
N ALA A 307 -17.12 8.45 -5.06
CA ALA A 307 -17.14 9.62 -4.20
C ALA A 307 -16.63 10.89 -4.93
N ASN A 308 -15.59 10.75 -5.76
CA ASN A 308 -15.00 11.86 -6.51
C ASN A 308 -15.82 12.28 -7.74
N PHE A 309 -16.48 11.35 -8.46
CA PHE A 309 -17.06 11.60 -9.78
C PHE A 309 -18.53 11.20 -9.95
N GLY A 310 -19.19 10.68 -8.90
CA GLY A 310 -20.54 10.11 -8.98
C GLY A 310 -20.64 9.01 -10.03
N PHE A 311 -21.72 9.00 -10.81
CA PHE A 311 -21.92 8.02 -11.89
C PHE A 311 -20.83 8.05 -12.97
N MET A 312 -20.15 9.18 -13.19
CA MET A 312 -19.06 9.27 -14.19
C MET A 312 -17.80 8.51 -13.76
N CYS A 313 -17.80 7.89 -12.58
CA CYS A 313 -16.67 7.15 -12.05
C CYS A 313 -16.22 5.99 -12.95
N PHE A 314 -17.10 5.37 -13.74
CA PHE A 314 -16.69 4.27 -14.62
C PHE A 314 -15.64 4.71 -15.67
N LEU A 315 -15.66 5.98 -16.10
CA LEU A 315 -14.66 6.54 -17.03
C LEU A 315 -13.27 6.62 -16.41
N THR A 316 -13.15 6.65 -15.08
CA THR A 316 -11.84 6.60 -14.41
C THR A 316 -11.14 5.26 -14.64
N GLY A 317 -11.84 4.23 -15.15
CA GLY A 317 -11.22 3.01 -15.67
C GLY A 317 -10.15 3.31 -16.74
N ILE A 318 -10.32 4.36 -17.54
CA ILE A 318 -9.30 4.84 -18.50
C ILE A 318 -8.06 5.32 -17.76
N VAL A 319 -8.23 6.14 -16.73
CA VAL A 319 -7.13 6.72 -15.92
C VAL A 319 -6.30 5.60 -15.29
N TYR A 320 -6.94 4.60 -14.69
CA TYR A 320 -6.23 3.46 -14.11
C TYR A 320 -5.64 2.52 -15.18
N GLY A 321 -6.29 2.39 -16.34
CA GLY A 321 -5.74 1.67 -17.50
C GLY A 321 -4.43 2.29 -17.98
N ILE A 322 -4.39 3.61 -18.12
CA ILE A 322 -3.18 4.37 -18.49
C ILE A 322 -2.14 4.27 -17.37
N LEU A 323 -2.52 4.46 -16.11
CA LEU A 323 -1.60 4.40 -14.96
C LEU A 323 -0.88 3.05 -14.90
N VAL A 324 -1.62 1.94 -15.01
CA VAL A 324 -1.02 0.59 -14.98
C VAL A 324 -0.10 0.38 -16.18
N SER A 325 -0.49 0.86 -17.37
CA SER A 325 0.34 0.76 -18.58
C SER A 325 1.62 1.58 -18.49
N PHE A 326 1.54 2.79 -17.92
CA PHE A 326 2.70 3.62 -17.65
C PHE A 326 3.65 2.96 -16.65
N ILE A 327 3.13 2.35 -15.59
CA ILE A 327 3.94 1.62 -14.61
C ILE A 327 4.63 0.40 -15.25
N ASP A 328 3.92 -0.33 -16.11
CA ASP A 328 4.51 -1.48 -16.83
C ASP A 328 5.70 -1.02 -17.69
N GLU A 329 5.55 0.07 -18.44
CA GLU A 329 6.65 0.64 -19.24
C GLU A 329 7.83 1.11 -18.38
N LEU A 330 7.57 1.73 -17.22
CA LEU A 330 8.63 2.14 -16.29
C LEU A 330 9.44 0.93 -15.76
N ILE A 331 8.76 -0.17 -15.45
CA ILE A 331 9.43 -1.41 -15.00
C ILE A 331 10.24 -2.01 -16.16
N LYS A 332 9.68 -2.08 -17.37
CA LYS A 332 10.36 -2.61 -18.56
C LYS A 332 11.61 -1.81 -18.94
N ALA A 333 11.53 -0.48 -18.88
CA ALA A 333 12.65 0.40 -19.19
C ALA A 333 13.80 0.28 -18.17
N THR A 334 13.55 -0.31 -17.00
CA THR A 334 14.56 -0.47 -15.95
C THR A 334 15.44 -1.70 -16.24
N LYS A 335 16.64 -1.45 -16.79
CA LYS A 335 17.61 -2.50 -17.17
C LYS A 335 18.27 -3.20 -15.98
N ASP A 336 18.51 -2.47 -14.88
CA ASP A 336 19.18 -3.05 -13.71
C ASP A 336 18.21 -3.96 -12.93
N PRO A 337 18.52 -5.26 -12.75
CA PRO A 337 17.62 -6.19 -12.07
C PRO A 337 17.26 -5.75 -10.64
N THR A 338 18.21 -5.16 -9.90
CA THR A 338 17.98 -4.68 -8.53
C THR A 338 16.92 -3.59 -8.50
N MET A 339 17.08 -2.62 -9.39
CA MET A 339 16.17 -1.49 -9.52
C MET A 339 14.79 -1.96 -9.96
N ARG A 340 14.73 -2.89 -10.93
CA ARG A 340 13.49 -3.50 -11.42
C ARG A 340 12.75 -4.20 -10.30
N CYS A 341 13.45 -5.02 -9.51
CA CYS A 341 12.88 -5.73 -8.37
C CYS A 341 12.32 -4.80 -7.29
N MET A 342 13.07 -3.77 -6.92
CA MET A 342 12.61 -2.78 -5.93
C MET A 342 11.40 -2.00 -6.45
N LYS A 343 11.40 -1.59 -7.72
CA LYS A 343 10.24 -0.92 -8.35
C LYS A 343 9.00 -1.81 -8.38
N VAL A 344 9.14 -3.08 -8.73
CA VAL A 344 8.01 -4.03 -8.71
C VAL A 344 7.45 -4.20 -7.30
N SER A 345 8.32 -4.33 -6.30
CA SER A 345 7.88 -4.37 -4.91
C SER A 345 7.10 -3.11 -4.52
N MET A 346 7.58 -1.93 -4.89
CA MET A 346 6.90 -0.67 -4.61
C MET A 346 5.52 -0.59 -5.28
N VAL A 347 5.44 -1.07 -6.52
CA VAL A 347 4.18 -1.14 -7.30
C VAL A 347 3.17 -2.07 -6.66
N CYS A 348 3.61 -3.16 -6.02
CA CYS A 348 2.73 -4.05 -5.27
C CYS A 348 2.05 -3.31 -4.11
N THR A 349 2.82 -2.53 -3.34
CA THR A 349 2.30 -1.70 -2.25
C THR A 349 1.37 -0.60 -2.78
N LEU A 350 1.73 0.06 -3.88
CA LEU A 350 0.89 1.03 -4.58
C LEU A 350 -0.48 0.45 -4.93
N TYR A 351 -0.51 -0.71 -5.59
CA TYR A 351 -1.76 -1.34 -6.04
C TYR A 351 -2.66 -1.81 -4.90
N ILE A 352 -2.10 -2.28 -3.78
CA ILE A 352 -2.92 -2.61 -2.61
C ILE A 352 -3.58 -1.37 -2.03
N LEU A 353 -2.82 -0.28 -1.90
CA LEU A 353 -3.35 0.96 -1.33
C LEU A 353 -4.39 1.61 -2.25
N ILE A 354 -4.19 1.56 -3.58
CA ILE A 354 -5.21 1.97 -4.55
C ILE A 354 -6.45 1.08 -4.43
N GLY A 355 -6.30 -0.24 -4.35
CA GLY A 355 -7.43 -1.17 -4.21
C GLY A 355 -8.29 -0.88 -2.98
N ARG A 356 -7.68 -0.39 -1.89
CA ARG A 356 -8.39 0.06 -0.67
C ARG A 356 -9.10 1.41 -0.83
N GLY A 357 -8.81 2.22 -1.84
CA GLY A 357 -9.31 3.59 -1.97
C GLY A 357 -8.41 4.63 -1.27
N ALA A 358 -7.14 4.32 -1.02
CA ALA A 358 -6.14 5.27 -0.50
C ALA A 358 -5.29 5.87 -1.62
N THR A 359 -5.93 6.25 -2.73
CA THR A 359 -5.30 6.61 -4.02
C THR A 359 -4.20 7.67 -3.89
N TYR A 360 -4.49 8.80 -3.24
CA TYR A 360 -3.53 9.90 -3.08
C TYR A 360 -2.26 9.46 -2.34
N ASN A 361 -2.43 8.83 -1.18
CA ASN A 361 -1.31 8.37 -0.35
C ASN A 361 -0.51 7.26 -1.06
N ALA A 362 -1.18 6.38 -1.80
CA ALA A 362 -0.55 5.32 -2.57
C ALA A 362 0.41 5.89 -3.61
N ILE A 363 -0.09 6.79 -4.46
CA ILE A 363 0.68 7.39 -5.56
C ILE A 363 1.80 8.28 -5.00
N PHE A 364 1.53 9.07 -3.95
CA PHE A 364 2.54 9.89 -3.29
C PHE A 364 3.70 9.03 -2.76
N ASN A 365 3.40 7.98 -1.99
CA ASN A 365 4.44 7.10 -1.43
C ASN A 365 5.26 6.42 -2.54
N TYR A 366 4.62 6.00 -3.63
CA TYR A 366 5.31 5.41 -4.77
C TYR A 366 6.27 6.40 -5.44
N ILE A 367 5.82 7.60 -5.76
CA ILE A 367 6.64 8.63 -6.41
C ILE A 367 7.86 8.98 -5.54
N ILE A 368 7.63 9.23 -4.24
CA ILE A 368 8.71 9.57 -3.31
C ILE A 368 9.74 8.44 -3.21
N GLY A 369 9.29 7.20 -3.04
CA GLY A 369 10.24 6.09 -2.96
C GLY A 369 10.96 5.83 -4.28
N ALA A 370 10.31 6.05 -5.43
CA ALA A 370 10.90 5.84 -6.75
C ALA A 370 12.01 6.88 -6.99
N LEU A 371 11.74 8.15 -6.64
CA LEU A 371 12.73 9.22 -6.67
C LEU A 371 13.93 8.91 -5.77
N VAL A 372 13.71 8.48 -4.53
CA VAL A 372 14.80 8.12 -3.61
C VAL A 372 15.61 6.94 -4.15
N LEU A 373 14.94 5.92 -4.69
CA LEU A 373 15.61 4.76 -5.30
C LEU A 373 16.47 5.17 -6.51
N ASP A 374 15.94 6.02 -7.40
CA ASP A 374 16.67 6.51 -8.56
C ASP A 374 17.86 7.41 -8.15
N ILE A 375 17.73 8.20 -7.08
CA ILE A 375 18.85 8.98 -6.49
C ILE A 375 19.95 8.04 -5.96
N ILE A 376 19.60 7.00 -5.19
CA ILE A 376 20.56 6.01 -4.69
C ILE A 376 21.32 5.37 -5.85
N TYR A 377 20.60 5.03 -6.92
CA TYR A 377 21.20 4.42 -8.11
C TYR A 377 22.14 5.38 -8.85
N ALA A 378 21.78 6.65 -8.97
CA ALA A 378 22.66 7.68 -9.54
C ALA A 378 23.95 7.85 -8.72
N VAL A 379 23.84 7.92 -7.39
CA VAL A 379 25.00 8.00 -6.48
C VAL A 379 25.87 6.75 -6.61
N TYR A 380 25.27 5.56 -6.67
CA TYR A 380 25.99 4.31 -6.88
C TYR A 380 26.80 4.31 -8.19
N LYS A 381 26.21 4.79 -9.29
CA LYS A 381 26.92 4.90 -10.58
C LYS A 381 28.09 5.87 -10.53
N ILE A 382 27.93 7.00 -9.86
CA ILE A 382 29.01 7.99 -9.69
C ILE A 382 30.15 7.38 -8.85
N TRP A 383 29.81 6.76 -7.73
CA TRP A 383 30.78 6.11 -6.85
C TRP A 383 31.55 4.99 -7.57
N ARG A 384 30.86 4.13 -8.32
CA ARG A 384 31.49 3.04 -9.07
C ARG A 384 32.47 3.56 -10.13
N ARG A 385 32.09 4.58 -10.90
CA ARG A 385 32.99 5.21 -11.90
C ARG A 385 34.22 5.84 -11.25
N ALA A 386 34.05 6.48 -10.09
CA ALA A 386 35.17 7.06 -9.36
C ALA A 386 36.15 5.98 -8.90
N SER A 387 35.65 4.88 -8.34
CA SER A 387 36.48 3.75 -7.90
C SER A 387 37.23 3.06 -9.04
N GLU A 388 36.62 2.90 -10.21
CA GLU A 388 37.26 2.31 -11.39
C GLU A 388 38.42 3.20 -11.90
N ASN A 389 38.25 4.53 -11.88
CA ASN A 389 39.30 5.48 -12.26
C ASN A 389 40.49 5.48 -11.29
N THR A 390 40.25 5.33 -9.98
CA THR A 390 41.31 5.29 -8.96
C THR A 390 42.15 4.02 -9.07
N VAL A 391 41.52 2.87 -9.31
CA VAL A 391 42.25 1.60 -9.52
C VAL A 391 43.12 1.68 -10.77
N HIS A 392 42.64 2.32 -11.84
CA HIS A 392 43.41 2.46 -13.07
C HIS A 392 44.63 3.39 -12.91
N GLN A 393 44.53 4.42 -12.06
CA GLN A 393 45.65 5.30 -11.71
C GLN A 393 46.68 4.65 -10.79
N CYS A 394 46.28 3.72 -9.90
CA CYS A 394 47.23 2.96 -9.07
C CYS A 394 47.90 1.78 -9.80
N SER A 395 47.39 1.39 -10.97
CA SER A 395 47.96 0.31 -11.82
C SER A 395 48.99 0.79 -12.84
N LYS A 396 49.20 2.10 -12.95
CA LYS A 396 50.27 2.75 -13.74
C LYS A 396 51.32 3.29 -12.78
#